data_AF-A0A8T6I115-F1
#
_entry.id   AF-A0A8T6I115-F1
#
_cell.length_a   1.000
_cell.length_b   1.000
_cell.length_c   1.000
_cell.angle_alpha   90.00
_cell.angle_beta   90.00
_cell.angle_gamma   90.00
#
_symmetry.space_group_name_H-M   'P 1'
#
loop_
_entity.id
_entity.type
_entity.pdbx_description
1 polymer ?
#
loop_
_entity_poly.entity_id
_entity_poly.type
_entity_poly.pdbx_seq_one_letter_code
_entity_poly.pdbx_strand_id
1 'polypeptide(L)'
;MDEINELITPVQMRFATESDFTTLEIIFITQERFVIWNLSPDFEGWYAGKASQDDVAAMILINSELRGTTRKGVILHEMTHALGLYGHSDKYSDGVLSYKWDTITEFSDRDRECIRFLYHPSITVGMTEDEVRSLIHHLP
;
A
#
# COMPACT_ATOMS: atom_id res chain seq x y z
N MET A 1 -11.12 -6.14 -1.67
CA MET A 1 -11.04 -5.32 -0.45
C MET A 1 -11.25 -6.16 0.80
N ASP A 2 -12.13 -7.17 0.76
CA ASP A 2 -12.29 -8.15 1.85
C ASP A 2 -10.98 -8.85 2.22
N GLU A 3 -10.14 -9.15 1.22
CA GLU A 3 -8.83 -9.79 1.37
C GLU A 3 -7.88 -9.09 2.36
N ILE A 4 -7.79 -7.74 2.38
CA ILE A 4 -6.93 -7.03 3.35
C ILE A 4 -7.46 -7.24 4.77
N ASN A 5 -8.79 -7.18 4.94
CA ASN A 5 -9.44 -7.36 6.24
C ASN A 5 -9.32 -8.80 6.77
N GLU A 6 -9.04 -9.78 5.90
CA GLU A 6 -8.78 -11.18 6.29
C GLU A 6 -7.33 -11.42 6.75
N LEU A 7 -6.38 -10.57 6.35
CA LEU A 7 -4.95 -10.75 6.60
C LEU A 7 -4.46 -10.12 7.90
N ILE A 8 -5.17 -9.12 8.39
CA ILE A 8 -4.82 -8.35 9.60
C ILE A 8 -6.03 -8.28 10.52
N THR A 9 -5.81 -8.31 11.85
CA THR A 9 -6.85 -8.00 12.86
C THR A 9 -7.57 -6.72 12.43
N PRO A 10 -8.91 -6.64 12.49
CA PRO A 10 -9.68 -5.90 11.49
C PRO A 10 -9.22 -4.45 11.41
N VAL A 11 -8.60 -4.08 10.29
CA VAL A 11 -8.45 -2.68 9.92
C VAL A 11 -9.85 -2.17 9.64
N GLN A 12 -10.37 -1.39 10.59
CA GLN A 12 -11.65 -0.71 10.43
C GLN A 12 -11.48 0.41 9.40
N MET A 13 -11.66 0.08 8.12
CA MET A 13 -11.86 1.08 7.08
C MET A 13 -13.23 1.73 7.30
N ARG A 14 -13.22 2.95 7.86
CA ARG A 14 -14.42 3.77 8.05
C ARG A 14 -14.27 5.07 7.26
N PHE A 15 -15.39 5.62 6.78
CA PHE A 15 -15.41 7.00 6.31
C PHE A 15 -15.03 7.91 7.48
N ALA A 16 -13.94 8.68 7.32
CA ALA A 16 -13.50 9.63 8.32
C ALA A 16 -14.49 10.78 8.41
N THR A 17 -14.84 11.20 9.62
CA THR A 17 -15.48 12.49 9.91
C THR A 17 -14.41 13.48 10.36
N GLU A 18 -14.65 14.78 10.16
CA GLU A 18 -13.66 15.89 10.22
C GLU A 18 -12.77 15.99 11.48
N SER A 19 -12.97 15.21 12.53
CA SER A 19 -12.23 15.28 13.79
C SER A 19 -11.12 14.23 14.00
N ASP A 20 -10.90 13.30 13.06
CA ASP A 20 -9.94 12.20 13.23
C ASP A 20 -8.77 12.30 12.25
N PHE A 21 -7.78 13.16 12.51
CA PHE A 21 -6.60 13.25 11.64
C PHE A 21 -5.52 12.22 12.01
N THR A 22 -5.62 11.06 11.34
CA THR A 22 -4.51 10.45 10.59
C THR A 22 -5.08 9.96 9.27
N THR A 23 -5.17 10.84 8.26
CA THR A 23 -6.01 10.60 7.07
C THR A 23 -5.24 9.91 5.96
N LEU A 24 -5.74 8.75 5.51
CA LEU A 24 -5.47 8.24 4.17
C LEU A 24 -6.54 8.82 3.24
N GLU A 25 -6.13 9.65 2.28
CA GLU A 25 -7.00 10.13 1.22
C GLU A 25 -6.78 9.35 -0.06
N ILE A 26 -7.87 8.92 -0.73
CA ILE A 26 -7.80 8.28 -2.04
C ILE A 26 -8.52 9.19 -3.04
N ILE A 27 -7.79 9.75 -3.99
CA ILE A 27 -8.28 10.75 -4.92
C ILE A 27 -8.19 10.20 -6.35
N PHE A 28 -9.33 10.17 -7.03
CA PHE A 28 -9.39 9.83 -8.45
C PHE A 28 -9.24 11.10 -9.29
N ILE A 29 -8.21 11.15 -10.14
CA ILE A 29 -7.89 12.32 -10.99
C ILE A 29 -7.73 11.90 -12.45
N THR A 30 -7.92 12.81 -13.42
CA THR A 30 -7.62 12.52 -14.83
C THR A 30 -6.11 12.47 -15.07
N GLN A 31 -5.65 11.78 -16.12
CA GLN A 31 -4.21 11.60 -16.40
C GLN A 31 -3.45 12.93 -16.43
N GLU A 32 -4.03 13.93 -17.07
CA GLU A 32 -3.48 15.28 -17.19
C GLU A 32 -3.28 15.99 -15.84
N ARG A 33 -3.97 15.57 -14.77
CA ARG A 33 -3.89 16.24 -13.46
C ARG A 33 -2.73 15.76 -12.60
N PHE A 34 -2.02 14.71 -12.99
CA PHE A 34 -0.79 14.28 -12.29
C PHE A 34 0.29 15.38 -12.31
N VAL A 35 0.36 16.18 -13.37
CA VAL A 35 1.34 17.28 -13.48
C VAL A 35 1.11 18.39 -12.45
N ILE A 36 -0.12 18.56 -11.95
CA ILE A 36 -0.44 19.52 -10.87
C ILE A 36 0.32 19.15 -9.59
N TRP A 37 0.63 17.87 -9.43
CA TRP A 37 1.40 17.31 -8.32
C TRP A 37 2.90 17.18 -8.64
N ASN A 38 3.38 17.77 -9.74
CA ASN A 38 4.75 17.62 -10.23
C ASN A 38 5.14 16.16 -10.52
N LEU A 39 4.16 15.35 -10.92
CA LEU A 39 4.34 13.96 -11.32
C LEU A 39 4.31 13.82 -12.84
N SER A 40 4.90 12.74 -13.35
CA SER A 40 4.86 12.43 -14.79
C SER A 40 3.40 12.18 -15.23
N PRO A 41 3.00 12.67 -16.42
CA PRO A 41 1.73 12.29 -17.03
C PRO A 41 1.74 10.84 -17.57
N ASP A 42 2.75 10.04 -17.26
CA ASP A 42 2.77 8.59 -17.52
C ASP A 42 2.39 7.76 -16.28
N PHE A 43 2.15 8.40 -15.12
CA PHE A 43 1.75 7.70 -13.90
C PHE A 43 0.27 7.37 -13.89
N GLU A 44 -0.02 6.13 -13.54
CA GLU A 44 -1.39 5.60 -13.47
C GLU A 44 -1.90 5.55 -12.02
N GLY A 45 -0.97 5.56 -11.06
CA GLY A 45 -1.19 5.69 -9.63
C GLY A 45 0.00 6.36 -8.95
N TRP A 46 -0.21 6.86 -7.74
CA TRP A 46 0.88 7.38 -6.91
C TRP A 46 0.50 7.37 -5.42
N TYR A 47 1.43 6.90 -4.59
CA TYR A 47 1.35 7.00 -3.14
C TYR A 47 2.32 8.05 -2.59
N ALA A 48 1.84 8.88 -1.65
CA ALA A 48 2.66 9.73 -0.82
C ALA A 48 2.25 9.61 0.64
N GLY A 49 3.21 9.40 1.53
CA GLY A 49 3.00 9.37 2.98
C GLY A 49 3.92 10.35 3.69
N LYS A 50 3.41 10.99 4.75
CA LYS A 50 4.20 11.70 5.75
C LYS A 50 3.92 11.11 7.12
N ALA A 51 4.98 10.90 7.89
CA ALA A 51 4.87 10.49 9.28
C ALA A 51 5.80 11.36 10.11
N SER A 52 5.23 12.00 11.13
CA SER A 52 5.92 12.74 12.18
C SER A 52 5.36 12.30 13.53
N GLN A 53 5.97 12.75 14.63
CA GLN A 53 5.55 12.40 15.97
C GLN A 53 4.08 12.77 16.27
N ASP A 54 3.57 13.82 15.62
CA ASP A 54 2.25 14.39 15.90
C ASP A 54 1.29 14.36 14.69
N ASP A 55 1.76 13.98 13.51
CA ASP A 55 0.98 14.02 12.26
C ASP A 55 1.39 12.88 11.33
N VAL A 56 0.42 12.02 11.01
CA VAL A 56 0.54 10.95 10.02
C VAL A 56 -0.55 11.17 8.98
N ALA A 57 -0.15 11.35 7.72
CA ALA A 57 -1.08 11.46 6.61
C ALA A 57 -0.55 10.71 5.40
N ALA A 58 -1.46 10.16 4.63
CA ALA A 58 -1.15 9.49 3.38
C ALA A 58 -2.16 9.89 2.31
N MET A 59 -1.71 9.87 1.07
CA MET A 59 -2.51 10.16 -0.09
C MET A 59 -2.19 9.16 -1.19
N ILE A 60 -3.24 8.64 -1.81
CA ILE A 60 -3.19 7.84 -3.03
C ILE A 60 -3.89 8.63 -4.14
N LEU A 61 -3.19 8.84 -5.25
CA LEU A 61 -3.76 9.33 -6.50
C LEU A 61 -3.98 8.14 -7.42
N ILE A 62 -5.15 8.08 -8.07
CA ILE A 62 -5.48 7.04 -9.06
C ILE A 62 -5.96 7.71 -10.34
N ASN A 63 -5.42 7.28 -11.49
CA ASN A 63 -5.97 7.69 -12.76
C ASN A 63 -7.42 7.19 -12.91
N SER A 64 -8.35 8.15 -12.95
CA SER A 64 -9.79 7.97 -13.08
C SER A 64 -10.21 7.49 -14.46
N GLU A 65 -9.31 7.44 -15.44
CA GLU A 65 -9.58 6.98 -16.80
C GLU A 65 -9.38 5.47 -16.95
N LEU A 66 -8.62 4.84 -16.03
CA LEU A 66 -8.40 3.40 -15.98
C LEU A 66 -9.70 2.60 -15.80
N ARG A 67 -9.74 1.41 -16.40
CA ARG A 67 -10.91 0.51 -16.34
C ARG A 67 -10.47 -0.92 -16.04
N GLY A 68 -11.44 -1.74 -15.64
CA GLY A 68 -11.27 -3.20 -15.50
C GLY A 68 -10.14 -3.61 -14.57
N THR A 69 -9.37 -4.61 -15.00
CA THR A 69 -8.27 -5.22 -14.24
C THR A 69 -7.12 -4.25 -14.01
N THR A 70 -6.79 -3.39 -14.98
CA THR A 70 -5.74 -2.38 -14.83
C THR A 70 -6.04 -1.42 -13.68
N ARG A 71 -7.27 -0.92 -13.59
CA ARG A 71 -7.68 -0.08 -12.45
C ARG A 71 -7.57 -0.82 -11.12
N LYS A 72 -7.98 -2.10 -11.09
CA LYS A 72 -7.89 -2.94 -9.88
C LYS A 72 -6.44 -3.12 -9.46
N GLY A 73 -5.54 -3.39 -10.41
CA GLY A 73 -4.11 -3.59 -10.15
C GLY A 73 -3.43 -2.34 -9.62
N VAL A 74 -3.65 -1.17 -10.22
CA VAL A 74 -3.13 0.10 -9.69
C VAL A 74 -3.62 0.36 -8.27
N ILE A 75 -4.92 0.22 -8.02
CA ILE A 75 -5.47 0.46 -6.68
C ILE A 75 -4.82 -0.49 -5.67
N LEU A 76 -4.68 -1.78 -6.02
CA LEU A 76 -4.06 -2.76 -5.13
C LEU A 76 -2.58 -2.42 -4.87
N HIS A 77 -1.84 -2.03 -5.90
CA HIS A 77 -0.44 -1.61 -5.80
C HIS A 77 -0.27 -0.39 -4.88
N GLU A 78 -1.00 0.70 -5.12
CA GLU A 78 -0.86 1.92 -4.32
C GLU A 78 -1.37 1.72 -2.87
N MET A 79 -2.41 0.90 -2.68
CA MET A 79 -2.85 0.52 -1.34
C MET A 79 -1.78 -0.28 -0.59
N THR A 80 -0.98 -1.07 -1.29
CA THR A 80 0.12 -1.82 -0.67
C THR A 80 1.20 -0.89 -0.12
N HIS A 81 1.46 0.24 -0.79
CA HIS A 81 2.31 1.29 -0.24
C HIS A 81 1.73 1.92 1.03
N ALA A 82 0.42 2.13 1.09
CA ALA A 82 -0.25 2.60 2.30
C ALA A 82 -0.21 1.61 3.47
N LEU A 83 0.00 0.31 3.20
CA LEU A 83 0.26 -0.70 4.22
C LEU A 83 1.71 -0.68 4.75
N GLY A 84 2.57 0.21 4.24
CA GLY A 84 3.94 0.37 4.72
C GLY A 84 4.98 -0.43 3.93
N LEU A 85 4.60 -1.07 2.83
CA LEU A 85 5.54 -1.75 1.94
C LEU A 85 5.97 -0.81 0.81
N TYR A 86 7.25 -0.44 0.76
CA TYR A 86 7.77 0.56 -0.18
C TYR A 86 8.65 -0.04 -1.26
N GLY A 87 8.70 0.65 -2.40
CA GLY A 87 9.58 0.31 -3.53
C GLY A 87 8.98 -0.74 -4.46
N HIS A 88 9.79 -1.15 -5.44
CA HIS A 88 9.41 -2.09 -6.48
C HIS A 88 10.41 -3.25 -6.55
N SER A 89 9.93 -4.45 -6.87
CA SER A 89 10.77 -5.64 -6.99
C SER A 89 10.29 -6.59 -8.07
N ASP A 90 11.12 -6.80 -9.10
CA ASP A 90 10.89 -7.81 -10.14
C ASP A 90 11.45 -9.20 -9.79
N LYS A 91 11.97 -9.36 -8.57
CA LYS A 91 12.41 -10.69 -8.11
C LYS A 91 11.26 -11.71 -8.13
N TYR A 92 10.03 -11.22 -7.95
CA TYR A 92 8.82 -12.01 -7.87
C TYR A 92 7.77 -11.42 -8.81
N SER A 93 7.66 -11.99 -10.01
CA SER A 93 6.80 -11.44 -11.08
C SER A 93 5.31 -11.53 -10.81
N ASP A 94 4.92 -12.28 -9.79
CA ASP A 94 3.55 -12.42 -9.29
C ASP A 94 3.25 -11.47 -8.11
N GLY A 95 4.26 -10.75 -7.62
CA GLY A 95 4.12 -9.85 -6.48
C GLY A 95 3.49 -8.51 -6.85
N VAL A 96 2.59 -8.02 -6.00
CA VAL A 96 1.87 -6.75 -6.20
C VAL A 96 2.79 -5.54 -6.41
N LEU A 97 4.02 -5.56 -5.86
CA LEU A 97 5.04 -4.52 -6.02
C LEU A 97 5.99 -4.74 -7.21
N SER A 98 5.68 -5.66 -8.13
CA SER A 98 6.43 -5.78 -9.39
C SER A 98 6.12 -4.61 -10.34
N TYR A 99 6.98 -4.39 -11.35
CA TYR A 99 6.70 -3.38 -12.37
C TYR A 99 5.54 -3.76 -13.33
N LYS A 100 4.94 -4.94 -13.15
CA LYS A 100 3.76 -5.43 -13.88
C LYS A 100 2.46 -5.26 -13.09
N TRP A 101 2.41 -4.21 -12.27
CA TRP A 101 1.29 -3.90 -11.37
C TRP A 101 -0.08 -3.82 -12.10
N ASP A 102 -0.10 -3.56 -13.40
CA ASP A 102 -1.29 -3.46 -14.24
C ASP A 102 -1.98 -4.81 -14.50
N THR A 103 -1.24 -5.91 -14.34
CA THR A 103 -1.71 -7.28 -14.57
C THR A 103 -1.99 -8.06 -13.29
N ILE A 104 -1.52 -7.57 -12.15
CA ILE A 104 -1.65 -8.22 -10.84
C ILE A 104 -2.84 -7.61 -10.12
N THR A 105 -3.89 -8.41 -9.90
CA THR A 105 -5.15 -7.89 -9.34
C THR A 105 -5.51 -8.48 -7.99
N GLU A 106 -4.66 -9.34 -7.44
CA GLU A 106 -4.82 -10.04 -6.18
C GLU A 106 -3.43 -10.20 -5.56
N PHE A 107 -3.35 -10.32 -4.23
CA PHE A 107 -2.07 -10.59 -3.60
C PHE A 107 -1.56 -11.99 -4.02
N SER A 108 -0.26 -12.14 -4.15
CA SER A 108 0.37 -13.46 -4.14
C SER A 108 0.42 -13.99 -2.70
N ASP A 109 0.62 -15.29 -2.52
CA ASP A 109 0.82 -15.85 -1.17
C ASP A 109 2.00 -15.19 -0.46
N ARG A 110 3.04 -14.80 -1.22
CA ARG A 110 4.20 -14.09 -0.67
C ARG A 110 3.85 -12.67 -0.21
N ASP A 111 3.01 -11.95 -0.95
CA ASP A 111 2.54 -10.62 -0.53
C ASP A 111 1.74 -10.74 0.77
N ARG A 112 0.84 -11.74 0.85
CA ARG A 112 0.05 -12.02 2.05
C ARG A 112 0.94 -12.32 3.25
N GLU A 113 1.94 -13.18 3.10
CA GLU A 113 2.91 -13.48 4.16
C GLU A 113 3.71 -12.24 4.57
N CYS A 114 4.15 -11.43 3.61
CA CYS A 114 4.88 -10.19 3.90
C CYS A 114 4.03 -9.21 4.73
N ILE A 115 2.76 -9.04 4.37
CA ILE A 115 1.80 -8.22 5.12
C ILE A 115 1.57 -8.81 6.51
N ARG A 116 1.34 -10.12 6.63
CA ARG A 116 1.16 -10.80 7.94
C ARG A 116 2.37 -10.59 8.85
N PHE A 117 3.58 -10.70 8.32
CA PHE A 117 4.80 -10.42 9.10
C PHE A 117 4.86 -8.97 9.53
N LEU A 118 4.63 -8.02 8.62
CA LEU A 118 4.70 -6.59 8.94
C LEU A 118 3.76 -6.19 10.08
N TYR A 119 2.57 -6.81 10.15
CA TYR A 119 1.58 -6.55 11.18
C TYR A 119 1.55 -7.59 12.31
N HIS A 120 2.55 -8.46 12.39
CA HIS A 120 2.61 -9.47 13.46
C HIS A 120 2.77 -8.77 14.82
N PRO A 121 2.03 -9.17 15.89
CA PRO A 121 2.07 -8.48 17.19
C PRO A 121 3.46 -8.41 17.85
N SER A 122 4.37 -9.29 17.45
CA SER A 122 5.75 -9.29 17.93
C SER A 122 6.67 -8.34 17.16
N ILE A 123 6.26 -7.80 16.01
CA ILE A 123 6.98 -6.74 15.30
C ILE A 123 6.56 -5.40 15.90
N THR A 124 7.51 -4.64 16.43
CA THR A 124 7.24 -3.35 17.06
C THR A 124 8.07 -2.24 16.43
N VAL A 125 7.58 -1.01 16.56
CA VAL A 125 8.30 0.19 16.11
C VAL A 125 9.64 0.29 16.83
N GLY A 126 10.71 0.56 16.08
CA GLY A 126 12.05 0.73 16.61
C GLY A 126 12.93 -0.52 16.55
N MET A 127 12.41 -1.67 16.10
CA MET A 127 13.22 -2.85 15.85
C MET A 127 14.26 -2.60 14.75
N THR A 128 15.45 -3.13 14.97
CA THR A 128 16.52 -3.23 13.97
C THR A 128 16.25 -4.35 12.97
N GLU A 129 16.94 -4.32 11.83
CA GLU A 129 16.83 -5.38 10.82
C GLU A 129 17.18 -6.76 11.40
N ASP A 130 18.19 -6.85 12.27
CA ASP A 130 18.62 -8.12 12.87
C ASP A 130 17.59 -8.68 13.87
N GLU A 131 16.92 -7.81 14.64
CA GLU A 131 15.83 -8.19 15.53
C GLU A 131 14.63 -8.72 14.74
N VAL A 132 14.26 -8.04 13.65
CA VAL A 132 13.18 -8.47 12.75
C VAL A 132 13.54 -9.80 12.07
N ARG A 133 14.76 -9.95 11.54
CA ARG A 133 15.22 -11.21 10.93
C ARG A 133 15.20 -12.37 11.92
N SER A 134 15.72 -12.14 13.12
CA SER A 134 15.73 -13.14 14.19
C SER A 134 14.32 -13.56 14.57
N LEU A 135 13.39 -12.61 14.68
CA LEU A 135 11.99 -12.89 14.97
C LEU A 135 11.34 -13.72 13.85
N ILE A 136 11.44 -13.29 12.59
CA ILE A 136 10.83 -13.98 11.44
C ILE A 136 11.31 -15.44 11.32
N HIS A 137 12.58 -15.73 11.66
CA HIS A 137 13.09 -17.11 11.66
C HIS A 137 12.48 -18.02 12.74
N HIS A 138 11.82 -17.45 13.74
CA HIS A 138 11.18 -18.17 14.85
C HIS A 138 9.66 -18.00 14.88
N LEU A 139 9.09 -17.19 13.98
CA LEU A 139 7.64 -17.12 13.78
C LEU A 139 7.17 -18.38 13.05
N PRO A 140 6.06 -19.00 13.50
CA PRO A 140 5.53 -20.23 12.91
C PRO A 140 5.02 -20.04 11.49
#